data_AF-A0A3M0ZVX2-F1
#
_entry.id   AF-A0A3M0ZVX2-F1
#
_cell.length_a   1.000
_cell.length_b   1.000
_cell.length_c   1.000
_cell.angle_alpha   90.00
_cell.angle_beta   90.00
_cell.angle_gamma   90.00
#
_symmetry.space_group_name_H-M   'P 1'
#
loop_
_entity.id
_entity.type
_entity.pdbx_description
1 polymer ?
#
loop_
_entity_poly.entity_id
_entity_poly.type
_entity_poly.pdbx_seq_one_letter_code
_entity_poly.pdbx_strand_id
1 'polypeptide(L)'
;MAEAKRSHLRLVKSNKEIDLLKAPSVHSYSSGKMEDASNLKIQLYLITLLLLLIASSFLWIALQKYSEQKYKNYLTYWTSNQPTLMNEVLSEALVNHSKPARDAIVDSALQDRAPTGITSEFIKIAYNPQWREELKEVDIQAAIIFATKTKDSLLLEELPPITSLHPSITLAAMVLSPFGTQSLNDIPISHLVKLPGNYGLAFKRLSEIGISSAGSDTAMALAKLIFATPSKEIVERFIGDNSYGKIAALIPVLLRHKDQDIEKIYSYLSSMPEDKAPELAWFNSPSPVQWNKINPIIKLMLASDIPPSPPLPIEYNIDLLSYPQPSVRNAAVSEIKQYVPGNVGEVAKFIAERSHNLTRQEIIGLITTLSYRGEKDLFYAASWFDSEPDPDDVLKIVLIRKTAPKDDPFNFQAARYLSNTAWKASYENLKMMAIHPEPLLRALAYSKLDPDNPAHLRFLKAMLPVEPSPAIKKSIDSLIKQR
;
A
#
# COMPACT_ATOMS: atom_id res chain seq x y z
N MET A 1 -10.00 28.58 30.15
CA MET A 1 -9.68 29.49 29.02
C MET A 1 -10.57 29.06 27.84
N ALA A 2 -11.85 29.40 27.83
CA ALA A 2 -12.47 30.73 27.79
C ALA A 2 -12.16 31.47 26.49
N GLU A 3 -13.23 31.62 25.69
CA GLU A 3 -13.57 32.72 24.77
C GLU A 3 -12.60 33.05 23.62
N ALA A 4 -12.99 32.85 22.35
CA ALA A 4 -14.04 33.54 21.59
C ALA A 4 -13.66 34.94 21.07
N LYS A 5 -14.00 35.13 19.78
CA LYS A 5 -14.33 36.36 19.04
C LYS A 5 -13.23 37.16 18.32
N ARG A 6 -13.37 37.08 16.99
CA ARG A 6 -13.67 38.16 16.01
C ARG A 6 -12.58 39.15 15.62
N SER A 7 -12.35 39.20 14.30
CA SER A 7 -12.26 40.43 13.50
C SER A 7 -12.67 40.08 12.05
N HIS A 8 -13.85 40.50 11.61
CA HIS A 8 -14.16 41.72 10.84
C HIS A 8 -13.54 41.75 9.43
N LEU A 9 -14.33 41.55 8.36
CA LEU A 9 -15.14 42.56 7.63
C LEU A 9 -14.35 43.18 6.47
N ARG A 10 -14.64 42.73 5.23
CA ARG A 10 -14.47 43.55 4.03
C ARG A 10 -15.73 43.46 3.18
N LEU A 11 -16.30 44.64 2.97
CA LEU A 11 -17.53 44.95 2.29
C LEU A 11 -17.13 46.04 1.28
N VAL A 12 -17.22 45.75 -0.02
CA VAL A 12 -17.22 46.74 -1.13
C VAL A 12 -18.08 46.11 -2.23
N LYS A 13 -19.38 46.44 -2.29
CA LYS A 13 -20.00 47.48 -3.14
C LYS A 13 -19.69 47.33 -4.65
N SER A 14 -20.72 46.99 -5.41
CA SER A 14 -21.00 47.61 -6.71
C SER A 14 -22.46 47.36 -7.11
N ASN A 15 -23.31 48.34 -6.81
CA ASN A 15 -24.63 48.52 -7.40
C ASN A 15 -24.48 48.85 -8.90
N LYS A 16 -25.39 48.32 -9.73
CA LYS A 16 -25.89 49.06 -10.88
C LYS A 16 -27.40 48.83 -11.02
N GLU A 17 -28.08 49.89 -10.64
CA GLU A 17 -29.46 50.34 -10.82
C GLU A 17 -29.77 50.55 -12.33
N ILE A 18 -31.02 50.36 -12.81
CA ILE A 18 -31.93 51.37 -13.45
C ILE A 18 -32.64 50.64 -14.63
N ASP A 19 -33.93 50.76 -14.98
CA ASP A 19 -35.02 51.63 -14.50
C ASP A 19 -36.41 51.15 -14.97
N LEU A 20 -37.41 51.54 -14.16
CA LEU A 20 -38.75 52.11 -14.47
C LEU A 20 -39.67 51.49 -15.54
N LEU A 21 -40.93 51.27 -15.14
CA LEU A 21 -42.07 52.02 -15.71
C LEU A 21 -43.30 52.04 -14.76
N LYS A 22 -43.53 53.25 -14.23
CA LYS A 22 -44.79 53.98 -13.96
C LYS A 22 -46.09 53.22 -13.60
N ALA A 23 -46.62 53.61 -12.45
CA ALA A 23 -48.04 53.57 -12.10
C ALA A 23 -48.88 54.50 -13.03
N PRO A 24 -50.17 54.18 -13.17
CA PRO A 24 -51.17 55.19 -12.83
C PRO A 24 -52.28 54.65 -11.91
N SER A 25 -52.85 55.62 -11.21
CA SER A 25 -53.87 55.56 -10.18
C SER A 25 -55.28 55.23 -10.68
N VAL A 26 -55.98 54.42 -9.86
CA VAL A 26 -57.38 54.52 -9.42
C VAL A 26 -58.47 54.74 -10.48
N HIS A 27 -59.28 53.70 -10.72
CA HIS A 27 -60.73 53.85 -10.87
C HIS A 27 -61.49 52.67 -10.23
N SER A 28 -62.53 53.05 -9.50
CA SER A 28 -63.48 52.28 -8.72
C SER A 28 -64.54 51.57 -9.58
N TYR A 29 -64.84 50.31 -9.29
CA TYR A 29 -66.13 49.62 -9.47
C TYR A 29 -66.13 48.45 -8.46
N SER A 30 -66.91 48.45 -7.38
CA SER A 30 -68.35 48.10 -7.30
C SER A 30 -68.66 46.66 -7.74
N SER A 31 -69.33 45.93 -6.84
CA SER A 31 -69.81 44.54 -6.92
C SER A 31 -68.70 43.49 -6.77
N GLY A 32 -68.81 42.44 -5.96
CA GLY A 32 -69.89 41.95 -5.13
C GLY A 32 -69.51 40.50 -4.78
N LYS A 33 -69.34 40.20 -3.48
CA LYS A 33 -69.44 38.86 -2.88
C LYS A 33 -69.07 37.67 -3.78
N MET A 34 -67.78 37.40 -4.01
CA MET A 34 -67.34 36.07 -4.49
C MET A 34 -65.89 35.70 -4.12
N GLU A 35 -65.29 36.31 -3.09
CA GLU A 35 -63.91 35.99 -2.65
C GLU A 35 -63.81 35.06 -1.42
N ASP A 36 -64.91 34.78 -0.72
CA ASP A 36 -64.88 33.85 0.42
C ASP A 36 -64.89 32.38 -0.02
N ALA A 37 -65.45 32.05 -1.19
CA ALA A 37 -65.63 30.65 -1.60
C ALA A 37 -64.35 29.99 -2.15
N SER A 38 -63.42 30.75 -2.74
CA SER A 38 -62.14 30.24 -3.25
C SER A 38 -61.12 30.01 -2.13
N ASN A 39 -61.04 30.96 -1.18
CA ASN A 39 -60.23 30.82 0.03
C ASN A 39 -60.72 29.68 0.92
N LEU A 40 -62.05 29.50 1.05
CA LEU A 40 -62.60 28.37 1.79
C LEU A 40 -62.23 27.02 1.16
N LYS A 41 -62.27 26.90 -0.18
CA LYS A 41 -61.88 25.68 -0.90
C LYS A 41 -60.39 25.33 -0.73
N ILE A 42 -59.51 26.34 -0.80
CA ILE A 42 -58.07 26.16 -0.59
C ILE A 42 -57.79 25.78 0.87
N GLN A 43 -58.44 26.44 1.84
CA GLN A 43 -58.34 26.08 3.26
C GLN A 43 -58.85 24.67 3.53
N LEU A 44 -59.98 24.27 2.93
CA LEU A 44 -60.53 22.91 3.07
C LEU A 44 -59.57 21.86 2.49
N TYR A 45 -58.94 22.13 1.34
CA TYR A 45 -57.95 21.26 0.74
C TYR A 45 -56.71 21.12 1.62
N LEU A 46 -56.19 22.23 2.17
CA LEU A 46 -55.05 22.22 3.10
C LEU A 46 -55.36 21.47 4.40
N ILE A 47 -56.56 21.65 4.97
CA ILE A 47 -57.00 20.90 6.15
C ILE A 47 -57.10 19.40 5.83
N THR A 48 -57.65 19.03 4.67
CA THR A 48 -57.77 17.63 4.26
C THR A 48 -56.39 16.98 4.05
N LEU A 49 -55.47 17.69 3.40
CA LEU A 49 -54.08 17.25 3.22
C LEU A 49 -53.37 17.08 4.56
N LEU A 50 -53.54 18.03 5.49
CA LEU A 50 -52.96 17.96 6.82
C LEU A 50 -53.51 16.75 7.60
N LEU A 51 -54.81 16.49 7.53
CA LEU A 51 -55.43 15.32 8.17
C LEU A 51 -54.91 14.00 7.56
N LEU A 52 -54.69 13.94 6.24
CA LEU A 52 -54.08 12.78 5.58
C LEU A 52 -52.61 12.58 5.99
N LEU A 53 -51.84 13.66 6.13
CA LEU A 53 -50.46 13.60 6.64
C LEU A 53 -50.41 13.14 8.10
N ILE A 54 -51.34 13.60 8.94
CA ILE A 54 -51.45 13.14 10.32
C ILE A 54 -51.86 11.66 10.36
N ALA A 55 -52.87 11.24 9.61
CA ALA A 55 -53.33 9.85 9.57
C ALA A 55 -52.25 8.89 9.05
N SER A 56 -51.52 9.28 7.99
CA SER A 56 -50.39 8.49 7.47
C SER A 56 -49.24 8.39 8.46
N SER A 57 -48.95 9.48 9.21
CA SER A 57 -47.98 9.46 10.31
C SER A 57 -48.40 8.50 11.44
N PHE A 58 -49.67 8.55 11.88
CA PHE A 58 -50.19 7.61 12.89
C PHE A 58 -50.15 6.16 12.42
N LEU A 59 -50.52 5.90 11.16
CA LEU A 59 -50.45 4.56 10.57
C LEU A 59 -49.00 4.07 10.53
N TRP A 60 -48.07 4.92 10.12
CA TRP A 60 -46.64 4.60 10.07
C TRP A 60 -46.08 4.27 11.47
N ILE A 61 -46.43 5.05 12.49
CA ILE A 61 -46.05 4.78 13.90
C ILE A 61 -46.65 3.45 14.38
N ALA A 62 -47.92 3.17 14.05
CA ALA A 62 -48.58 1.92 14.43
C ALA A 62 -47.91 0.70 13.77
N LEU A 63 -47.58 0.80 12.48
CA LEU A 63 -46.84 -0.22 11.73
C LEU A 63 -45.44 -0.43 12.31
N GLN A 64 -44.75 0.64 12.67
CA GLN A 64 -43.43 0.56 13.31
C GLN A 64 -43.50 -0.16 14.66
N LYS A 65 -44.45 0.22 15.54
CA LYS A 65 -44.65 -0.45 16.83
C LYS A 65 -44.99 -1.94 16.67
N TYR A 66 -45.83 -2.27 15.70
CA TYR A 66 -46.17 -3.66 15.40
C TYR A 66 -44.95 -4.46 14.92
N SER A 67 -44.14 -3.87 14.03
CA SER A 67 -42.89 -4.45 13.55
C SER A 67 -41.88 -4.66 14.69
N GLU A 68 -41.72 -3.67 15.58
CA GLU A 68 -40.84 -3.78 16.75
C GLU A 68 -41.29 -4.88 17.71
N GLN A 69 -42.61 -5.02 17.94
CA GLN A 69 -43.14 -6.09 18.77
C GLN A 69 -42.90 -7.47 18.15
N LYS A 70 -43.13 -7.61 16.84
CA LYS A 70 -42.82 -8.85 16.11
C LYS A 70 -41.33 -9.21 16.21
N TYR A 71 -40.45 -8.24 15.97
CA TYR A 71 -39.00 -8.42 16.10
C TYR A 71 -38.64 -8.94 17.50
N LYS A 72 -39.16 -8.33 18.58
CA LYS A 72 -38.88 -8.77 19.96
C LYS A 72 -39.35 -10.20 20.22
N ASN A 73 -40.53 -10.55 19.71
CA ASN A 73 -41.05 -11.92 19.83
C ASN A 73 -40.16 -12.90 19.08
N TYR A 74 -39.83 -12.62 17.82
CA TYR A 74 -38.96 -13.48 17.01
C TYR A 74 -37.55 -13.61 17.60
N LEU A 75 -36.98 -12.53 18.14
CA LEU A 75 -35.68 -12.59 18.82
C LEU A 75 -35.73 -13.50 20.05
N THR A 76 -36.82 -13.43 20.82
CA THR A 76 -37.04 -14.30 22.00
C THR A 76 -37.18 -15.76 21.57
N TYR A 77 -37.96 -16.03 20.52
CA TYR A 77 -38.17 -17.37 19.97
C TYR A 77 -36.88 -17.95 19.40
N TRP A 78 -36.15 -17.16 18.63
CA TRP A 78 -34.88 -17.54 18.03
C TRP A 78 -33.85 -17.89 19.10
N THR A 79 -33.63 -17.01 20.07
CA THR A 79 -32.62 -17.20 21.13
C THR A 79 -33.00 -18.23 22.20
N SER A 80 -34.22 -18.77 22.17
CA SER A 80 -34.69 -19.79 23.12
C SER A 80 -34.00 -21.15 23.01
N ASN A 81 -33.28 -21.42 21.90
CA ASN A 81 -32.75 -22.75 21.52
C ASN A 81 -33.82 -23.85 21.39
N GLN A 82 -35.12 -23.51 21.33
CA GLN A 82 -36.17 -24.49 21.08
C GLN A 82 -36.35 -24.72 19.57
N PRO A 83 -36.11 -25.93 19.04
CA PRO A 83 -36.13 -26.17 17.60
C PRO A 83 -37.44 -25.79 16.89
N THR A 84 -38.58 -25.98 17.55
CA THR A 84 -39.90 -25.64 17.00
C THR A 84 -40.05 -24.13 16.80
N LEU A 85 -39.71 -23.33 17.81
CA LEU A 85 -39.76 -21.87 17.75
C LEU A 85 -38.71 -21.29 16.80
N MET A 86 -37.53 -21.90 16.75
CA MET A 86 -36.49 -21.52 15.78
C MET A 86 -36.93 -21.79 14.34
N ASN A 87 -37.55 -22.93 14.07
CA ASN A 87 -38.08 -23.26 12.76
C ASN A 87 -39.23 -22.33 12.35
N GLU A 88 -40.05 -21.89 13.29
CA GLU A 88 -41.08 -20.86 13.05
C GLU A 88 -40.43 -19.54 12.60
N VAL A 89 -39.41 -19.07 13.33
CA VAL A 89 -38.67 -17.84 12.94
C VAL A 89 -38.00 -18.02 11.57
N LEU A 90 -37.42 -19.19 11.27
CA LEU A 90 -36.83 -19.48 9.96
C LEU A 90 -37.86 -19.49 8.83
N SER A 91 -39.00 -20.11 9.04
CA SER A 91 -40.10 -20.11 8.08
C SER A 91 -40.61 -18.70 7.83
N GLU A 92 -40.77 -17.90 8.88
CA GLU A 92 -41.16 -16.49 8.76
C GLU A 92 -40.11 -15.68 7.99
N ALA A 93 -38.82 -15.90 8.25
CA ALA A 93 -37.72 -15.18 7.61
C ALA A 93 -37.53 -15.54 6.13
N LEU A 94 -37.61 -16.84 5.80
CA LEU A 94 -37.26 -17.40 4.50
C LEU A 94 -38.47 -17.54 3.56
N VAL A 95 -39.60 -18.07 4.06
CA VAL A 95 -40.81 -18.34 3.26
C VAL A 95 -41.74 -17.12 3.22
N ASN A 96 -42.04 -16.53 4.39
CA ASN A 96 -42.96 -15.39 4.47
C ASN A 96 -42.26 -14.04 4.28
N HIS A 97 -40.96 -14.06 3.98
CA HIS A 97 -40.10 -12.88 3.78
C HIS A 97 -40.20 -11.81 4.88
N SER A 98 -40.47 -12.21 6.13
CA SER A 98 -40.67 -11.34 7.28
C SER A 98 -39.35 -10.66 7.67
N LYS A 99 -39.23 -9.36 7.35
CA LYS A 99 -38.07 -8.53 7.75
C LYS A 99 -37.77 -8.60 9.26
N PRO A 100 -38.75 -8.46 10.18
CA PRO A 100 -38.49 -8.59 11.62
C PRO A 100 -37.89 -9.93 12.03
N ALA A 101 -38.24 -11.03 11.35
CA ALA A 101 -37.67 -12.35 11.63
C ALA A 101 -36.22 -12.46 11.11
N ARG A 102 -35.94 -11.94 9.90
CA ARG A 102 -34.57 -11.85 9.37
C ARG A 102 -33.67 -11.00 10.26
N ASP A 103 -34.14 -9.81 10.65
CA ASP A 103 -33.42 -8.90 11.54
C ASP A 103 -33.12 -9.57 12.88
N ALA A 104 -34.07 -10.32 13.46
CA ALA A 104 -33.86 -11.07 14.69
C ALA A 104 -32.76 -12.14 14.57
N ILE A 105 -32.72 -12.89 13.46
CA ILE A 105 -31.68 -13.89 13.18
C ILE A 105 -30.32 -13.20 13.05
N VAL A 106 -30.23 -12.19 12.19
CA VAL A 106 -28.98 -11.48 11.89
C VAL A 106 -28.43 -10.79 13.14
N ASP A 107 -29.26 -10.04 13.86
CA ASP A 107 -28.85 -9.34 15.08
C ASP A 107 -28.36 -10.30 16.16
N SER A 108 -29.03 -11.45 16.32
CA SER A 108 -28.56 -12.46 17.27
C SER A 108 -27.16 -12.97 16.93
N ALA A 109 -26.83 -13.14 15.64
CA ALA A 109 -25.52 -13.61 15.20
C ALA A 109 -24.45 -12.53 15.37
N LEU A 110 -24.79 -11.27 15.05
CA LEU A 110 -23.89 -10.13 15.24
C LEU A 110 -23.60 -9.84 16.72
N GLN A 111 -24.53 -10.16 17.62
CA GLN A 111 -24.41 -9.94 19.07
C GLN A 111 -23.87 -11.14 19.86
N ASP A 112 -23.39 -12.19 19.18
CA ASP A 112 -22.90 -13.42 19.82
C ASP A 112 -23.96 -14.15 20.69
N ARG A 113 -25.23 -14.06 20.26
CA ARG A 113 -26.39 -14.73 20.90
C ARG A 113 -27.04 -15.75 19.99
N ALA A 114 -26.36 -16.16 18.91
CA ALA A 114 -26.90 -17.15 17.99
C ALA A 114 -27.15 -18.48 18.72
N PRO A 115 -28.26 -19.17 18.41
CA PRO A 115 -28.54 -20.49 18.95
C PRO A 115 -27.48 -21.53 18.58
N THR A 116 -27.45 -22.64 19.34
CA THR A 116 -26.55 -23.76 19.08
C THR A 116 -26.84 -24.36 17.70
N GLY A 117 -25.79 -24.67 16.93
CA GLY A 117 -25.90 -25.25 15.59
C GLY A 117 -25.98 -24.23 14.45
N ILE A 118 -26.15 -22.94 14.76
CA ILE A 118 -26.09 -21.86 13.78
C ILE A 118 -24.65 -21.38 13.63
N THR A 119 -24.20 -21.25 12.38
CA THR A 119 -22.85 -20.76 12.07
C THR A 119 -22.87 -19.23 12.07
N SER A 120 -22.88 -18.61 13.25
CA SER A 120 -22.96 -17.15 13.42
C SER A 120 -21.86 -16.41 12.64
N GLU A 121 -20.68 -16.99 12.57
CA GLU A 121 -19.53 -16.45 11.83
C GLU A 121 -19.84 -16.26 10.33
N PHE A 122 -20.66 -17.13 9.73
CA PHE A 122 -21.06 -17.00 8.33
C PHE A 122 -21.82 -15.68 8.14
N ILE A 123 -22.78 -15.41 9.03
CA ILE A 123 -23.57 -14.19 9.01
C ILE A 123 -22.67 -12.98 9.27
N LYS A 124 -21.79 -13.02 10.27
CA LYS A 124 -20.89 -11.90 10.59
C LYS A 124 -20.01 -11.48 9.41
N ILE A 125 -19.48 -12.45 8.65
CA ILE A 125 -18.66 -12.18 7.46
C ILE A 125 -19.56 -11.65 6.34
N ALA A 126 -20.68 -12.32 6.05
CA ALA A 126 -21.62 -11.92 5.01
C ALA A 126 -22.13 -10.48 5.23
N TYR A 127 -22.41 -10.11 6.49
CA TYR A 127 -22.96 -8.83 6.97
C TYR A 127 -21.90 -7.86 7.52
N ASN A 128 -20.66 -7.93 7.07
CA ASN A 128 -19.64 -6.98 7.52
C ASN A 128 -20.11 -5.52 7.29
N PRO A 129 -19.90 -4.61 8.26
CA PRO A 129 -20.30 -3.21 8.14
C PRO A 129 -19.82 -2.47 6.88
N GLN A 130 -18.76 -2.96 6.23
CA GLN A 130 -18.17 -2.33 5.06
C GLN A 130 -18.92 -2.60 3.76
N TRP A 131 -19.79 -3.61 3.70
CA TRP A 131 -20.62 -3.93 2.52
C TRP A 131 -22.06 -4.30 2.86
N ARG A 132 -22.47 -4.28 4.14
CA ARG A 132 -23.83 -4.65 4.54
C ARG A 132 -24.93 -3.85 3.80
N GLU A 133 -24.64 -2.59 3.46
CA GLU A 133 -25.58 -1.71 2.76
C GLU A 133 -25.72 -2.05 1.27
N GLU A 134 -24.82 -2.88 0.74
CA GLU A 134 -24.83 -3.37 -0.65
C GLU A 134 -25.60 -4.70 -0.78
N LEU A 135 -25.95 -5.35 0.34
CA LEU A 135 -26.66 -6.63 0.34
C LEU A 135 -28.11 -6.45 -0.07
N LYS A 136 -28.56 -7.26 -1.03
CA LYS A 136 -29.96 -7.39 -1.42
C LYS A 136 -30.65 -8.43 -0.57
N GLU A 137 -31.97 -8.41 -0.52
CA GLU A 137 -32.78 -9.39 0.22
C GLU A 137 -32.43 -10.85 -0.11
N VAL A 138 -32.10 -11.14 -1.37
CA VAL A 138 -31.67 -12.50 -1.78
C VAL A 138 -30.31 -12.90 -1.18
N ASP A 139 -29.39 -11.96 -1.00
CA ASP A 139 -28.08 -12.22 -0.37
C ASP A 139 -28.27 -12.51 1.12
N ILE A 140 -29.17 -11.78 1.75
CA ILE A 140 -29.56 -11.96 3.15
C ILE A 140 -30.15 -13.35 3.36
N GLN A 141 -31.10 -13.75 2.51
CA GLN A 141 -31.71 -15.07 2.57
C GLN A 141 -30.68 -16.17 2.37
N ALA A 142 -29.80 -16.03 1.38
CA ALA A 142 -28.71 -16.97 1.15
C ALA A 142 -27.81 -17.08 2.39
N ALA A 143 -27.43 -15.96 3.02
CA ALA A 143 -26.63 -15.97 4.24
C ALA A 143 -27.30 -16.74 5.39
N ILE A 144 -28.61 -16.55 5.59
CA ILE A 144 -29.38 -17.27 6.62
C ILE A 144 -29.46 -18.76 6.29
N ILE A 145 -29.74 -19.12 5.03
CA ILE A 145 -29.80 -20.51 4.56
C ILE A 145 -28.46 -21.22 4.81
N PHE A 146 -27.34 -20.62 4.41
CA PHE A 146 -26.01 -21.19 4.61
C PHE A 146 -25.62 -21.26 6.09
N ALA A 147 -25.92 -20.23 6.88
CA ALA A 147 -25.59 -20.20 8.31
C ALA A 147 -26.35 -21.24 9.13
N THR A 148 -27.62 -21.50 8.76
CA THR A 148 -28.51 -22.45 9.44
C THR A 148 -28.32 -23.89 8.96
N LYS A 149 -27.61 -24.10 7.85
CA LYS A 149 -27.42 -25.42 7.21
C LYS A 149 -28.76 -26.13 6.95
N THR A 150 -29.77 -25.36 6.55
CA THR A 150 -31.09 -25.93 6.25
C THR A 150 -30.97 -27.01 5.17
N LYS A 151 -31.75 -28.08 5.33
CA LYS A 151 -31.83 -29.21 4.39
C LYS A 151 -33.09 -29.16 3.53
N ASP A 152 -33.86 -28.08 3.62
CA ASP A 152 -35.06 -27.90 2.82
C ASP A 152 -34.67 -27.71 1.35
N SER A 153 -34.98 -28.71 0.51
CA SER A 153 -34.62 -28.71 -0.90
C SER A 153 -35.29 -27.60 -1.68
N LEU A 154 -36.51 -27.19 -1.30
CA LEU A 154 -37.24 -26.13 -1.99
C LEU A 154 -36.54 -24.79 -1.81
N LEU A 155 -36.13 -24.47 -0.57
CA LEU A 155 -35.39 -23.25 -0.28
C LEU A 155 -34.00 -23.23 -0.95
N LEU A 156 -33.38 -24.40 -1.14
CA LEU A 156 -32.12 -24.51 -1.85
C LEU A 156 -32.27 -24.37 -3.38
N GLU A 157 -33.37 -24.85 -3.96
CA GLU A 157 -33.68 -24.72 -5.38
C GLU A 157 -34.06 -23.28 -5.77
N GLU A 158 -34.63 -22.51 -4.85
CA GLU A 158 -34.97 -21.10 -5.05
C GLU A 158 -33.74 -20.17 -5.01
N LEU A 159 -32.60 -20.62 -4.48
CA LEU A 159 -31.40 -19.81 -4.43
C LEU A 159 -30.76 -19.67 -5.81
N PRO A 160 -30.43 -18.44 -6.25
CA PRO A 160 -29.70 -18.26 -7.48
C PRO A 160 -28.25 -18.77 -7.32
N PRO A 161 -27.52 -19.00 -8.43
CA PRO A 161 -26.14 -19.44 -8.36
C PRO A 161 -25.29 -18.50 -7.47
N ILE A 162 -24.39 -19.05 -6.66
CA ILE A 162 -23.57 -18.27 -5.71
C ILE A 162 -22.76 -17.15 -6.37
N THR A 163 -22.40 -17.31 -7.65
CA THR A 163 -21.70 -16.31 -8.46
C THR A 163 -22.55 -15.08 -8.82
N SER A 164 -23.87 -15.18 -8.69
CA SER A 164 -24.83 -14.09 -8.88
C SER A 164 -25.19 -13.34 -7.59
N LEU A 165 -24.89 -13.94 -6.43
CA LEU A 165 -25.04 -13.31 -5.12
C LEU A 165 -23.94 -12.27 -4.88
N HIS A 166 -24.06 -11.49 -3.82
CA HIS A 166 -23.02 -10.59 -3.36
C HIS A 166 -21.74 -11.39 -2.97
N PRO A 167 -20.53 -10.92 -3.32
CA PRO A 167 -19.27 -11.65 -3.08
C PRO A 167 -18.96 -11.96 -1.61
N SER A 168 -19.60 -11.28 -0.67
CA SER A 168 -19.48 -11.59 0.76
C SER A 168 -20.02 -12.97 1.13
N ILE A 169 -20.99 -13.51 0.37
CA ILE A 169 -21.52 -14.87 0.58
C ILE A 169 -20.46 -15.90 0.23
N THR A 170 -19.81 -15.73 -0.94
CA THR A 170 -18.66 -16.55 -1.34
C THR A 170 -17.51 -16.44 -0.33
N LEU A 171 -17.20 -15.22 0.12
CA LEU A 171 -16.15 -14.98 1.11
C LEU A 171 -16.42 -15.71 2.44
N ALA A 172 -17.65 -15.62 2.96
CA ALA A 172 -18.05 -16.34 4.17
C ALA A 172 -17.92 -17.86 4.00
N ALA A 173 -18.34 -18.39 2.84
CA ALA A 173 -18.18 -19.80 2.51
C ALA A 173 -16.70 -20.22 2.48
N MET A 174 -15.81 -19.42 1.88
CA MET A 174 -14.37 -19.70 1.84
C MET A 174 -13.73 -19.73 3.23
N VAL A 175 -14.07 -18.78 4.11
CA VAL A 175 -13.51 -18.70 5.47
C VAL A 175 -13.86 -19.94 6.27
N LEU A 176 -15.09 -20.43 6.14
CA LEU A 176 -15.62 -21.52 6.96
C LEU A 176 -15.42 -22.91 6.36
N SER A 177 -15.17 -23.00 5.05
CA SER A 177 -14.89 -24.28 4.39
C SER A 177 -13.49 -24.79 4.74
N PRO A 178 -13.29 -26.13 4.82
CA PRO A 178 -11.96 -26.70 4.89
C PRO A 178 -11.19 -26.45 3.58
N PHE A 179 -9.86 -26.42 3.66
CA PHE A 179 -9.02 -26.36 2.45
C PHE A 179 -9.30 -27.55 1.51
N GLY A 180 -9.13 -27.36 0.20
CA GLY A 180 -9.42 -28.38 -0.81
C GLY A 180 -10.92 -28.65 -1.09
N THR A 181 -11.82 -27.80 -0.60
CA THR A 181 -13.26 -27.93 -0.87
C THR A 181 -13.57 -27.71 -2.36
N GLN A 182 -14.08 -28.74 -3.03
CA GLN A 182 -14.33 -28.70 -4.48
C GLN A 182 -15.46 -27.77 -4.90
N SER A 183 -16.46 -27.53 -4.05
CA SER A 183 -17.64 -26.71 -4.39
C SER A 183 -17.33 -25.24 -4.66
N LEU A 184 -16.13 -24.77 -4.28
CA LEU A 184 -15.67 -23.40 -4.52
C LEU A 184 -14.78 -23.30 -5.78
N ASN A 185 -14.40 -24.42 -6.38
CA ASN A 185 -13.44 -24.44 -7.49
C ASN A 185 -13.99 -23.77 -8.76
N ASP A 186 -15.30 -23.89 -8.98
CA ASP A 186 -15.97 -23.32 -10.16
C ASP A 186 -16.29 -21.82 -10.01
N ILE A 187 -16.04 -21.24 -8.83
CA ILE A 187 -16.28 -19.82 -8.58
C ILE A 187 -15.02 -19.03 -8.96
N PRO A 188 -15.08 -18.14 -9.96
CA PRO A 188 -13.90 -17.37 -10.37
C PRO A 188 -13.52 -16.34 -9.30
N ILE A 189 -12.22 -16.16 -9.05
CA ILE A 189 -11.72 -15.17 -8.09
C ILE A 189 -12.13 -13.74 -8.45
N SER A 190 -12.38 -13.47 -9.73
CA SER A 190 -12.86 -12.17 -10.25
C SER A 190 -14.20 -11.77 -9.64
N HIS A 191 -14.99 -12.73 -9.13
CA HIS A 191 -16.19 -12.45 -8.36
C HIS A 191 -15.86 -11.69 -7.05
N LEU A 192 -14.78 -12.07 -6.35
CA LEU A 192 -14.36 -11.46 -5.09
C LEU A 192 -13.69 -10.08 -5.28
N VAL A 193 -13.25 -9.76 -6.50
CA VAL A 193 -12.72 -8.42 -6.84
C VAL A 193 -13.77 -7.32 -6.65
N LYS A 194 -15.06 -7.69 -6.68
CA LYS A 194 -16.18 -6.76 -6.45
C LYS A 194 -16.35 -6.35 -4.98
N LEU A 195 -15.62 -6.96 -4.04
CA LEU A 195 -15.63 -6.52 -2.64
C LEU A 195 -15.07 -5.10 -2.51
N PRO A 196 -15.57 -4.27 -1.59
CA PRO A 196 -15.16 -2.88 -1.49
C PRO A 196 -13.72 -2.71 -0.99
N GLY A 197 -13.06 -1.65 -1.47
CA GLY A 197 -11.78 -1.17 -0.95
C GLY A 197 -10.65 -2.22 -0.96
N ASN A 198 -10.02 -2.41 0.20
CA ASN A 198 -8.81 -3.22 0.34
C ASN A 198 -9.06 -4.73 0.10
N TYR A 199 -10.27 -5.22 0.32
CA TYR A 199 -10.59 -6.64 0.16
C TYR A 199 -10.62 -7.01 -1.31
N GLY A 200 -11.38 -6.27 -2.12
CA GLY A 200 -11.40 -6.46 -3.57
C GLY A 200 -10.01 -6.29 -4.20
N LEU A 201 -9.22 -5.32 -3.71
CA LEU A 201 -7.84 -5.11 -4.17
C LEU A 201 -6.93 -6.32 -3.89
N ALA A 202 -7.08 -6.97 -2.73
CA ALA A 202 -6.29 -8.15 -2.39
C ALA A 202 -6.60 -9.32 -3.35
N PHE A 203 -7.88 -9.59 -3.60
CA PHE A 203 -8.30 -10.62 -4.56
C PHE A 203 -7.95 -10.26 -6.01
N LYS A 204 -7.96 -8.98 -6.37
CA LYS A 204 -7.51 -8.50 -7.68
C LYS A 204 -6.03 -8.83 -7.89
N ARG A 205 -5.18 -8.56 -6.90
CA ARG A 205 -3.74 -8.90 -6.96
C ARG A 205 -3.51 -10.40 -7.09
N LEU A 206 -4.28 -11.23 -6.37
CA LEU A 206 -4.22 -12.68 -6.56
C LEU A 206 -4.62 -13.10 -7.99
N SER A 207 -5.64 -12.46 -8.56
CA SER A 207 -6.05 -12.70 -9.96
C SER A 207 -4.96 -12.32 -10.96
N GLU A 208 -4.23 -11.21 -10.72
CA GLU A 208 -3.15 -10.72 -11.59
C GLU A 208 -1.94 -11.66 -11.62
N ILE A 209 -1.70 -12.43 -10.54
CA ILE A 209 -0.65 -13.45 -10.47
C ILE A 209 -1.13 -14.85 -10.90
N GLY A 210 -2.32 -14.95 -11.50
CA GLY A 210 -2.82 -16.18 -12.12
C GLY A 210 -3.64 -17.10 -11.22
N ILE A 211 -3.98 -16.70 -9.98
CA ILE A 211 -4.95 -17.45 -9.18
C ILE A 211 -6.34 -17.22 -9.78
N SER A 212 -6.98 -18.26 -10.30
CA SER A 212 -8.24 -18.13 -11.04
C SER A 212 -9.50 -18.44 -10.23
N SER A 213 -9.36 -19.22 -9.15
CA SER A 213 -10.49 -19.83 -8.43
C SER A 213 -10.53 -19.46 -6.95
N ALA A 214 -11.75 -19.24 -6.44
CA ALA A 214 -12.03 -19.03 -5.02
C ALA A 214 -11.75 -20.29 -4.18
N GLY A 215 -11.83 -21.49 -4.77
CA GLY A 215 -11.52 -22.75 -4.09
C GLY A 215 -10.03 -23.07 -3.99
N SER A 216 -9.15 -22.27 -4.62
CA SER A 216 -7.71 -22.47 -4.50
C SER A 216 -7.23 -22.25 -3.06
N ASP A 217 -6.26 -23.04 -2.60
CA ASP A 217 -5.68 -22.93 -1.26
C ASP A 217 -5.20 -21.51 -0.96
N THR A 218 -4.57 -20.84 -1.94
CA THR A 218 -4.12 -19.45 -1.79
C THR A 218 -5.28 -18.47 -1.60
N ALA A 219 -6.37 -18.57 -2.38
CA ALA A 219 -7.52 -17.68 -2.23
C ALA A 219 -8.27 -17.94 -0.91
N MET A 220 -8.47 -19.21 -0.56
CA MET A 220 -9.10 -19.60 0.71
C MET A 220 -8.27 -19.15 1.91
N ALA A 221 -6.94 -19.28 1.83
CA ALA A 221 -6.05 -18.84 2.89
C ALA A 221 -6.08 -17.32 3.05
N LEU A 222 -6.14 -16.54 1.95
CA LEU A 222 -6.35 -15.09 2.04
C LEU A 222 -7.66 -14.75 2.75
N ALA A 223 -8.77 -15.40 2.35
CA ALA A 223 -10.06 -15.20 3.01
C ALA A 223 -9.99 -15.48 4.51
N LYS A 224 -9.34 -16.59 4.91
CA LYS A 224 -9.13 -16.92 6.32
C LYS A 224 -8.21 -15.90 7.02
N LEU A 225 -7.15 -15.42 6.39
CA LEU A 225 -6.29 -14.36 6.96
C LEU A 225 -7.02 -13.03 7.16
N ILE A 226 -8.10 -12.79 6.42
CA ILE A 226 -8.90 -11.57 6.59
C ILE A 226 -9.72 -11.61 7.90
N PHE A 227 -10.25 -12.78 8.28
CA PHE A 227 -11.29 -12.90 9.32
C PHE A 227 -10.93 -13.78 10.51
N ALA A 228 -10.00 -14.72 10.34
CA ALA A 228 -9.58 -15.65 11.39
C ALA A 228 -8.24 -15.23 12.00
N THR A 229 -7.98 -15.69 13.22
CA THR A 229 -6.67 -15.52 13.85
C THR A 229 -5.60 -16.20 12.99
N PRO A 230 -4.50 -15.50 12.65
CA PRO A 230 -3.46 -16.10 11.81
C PRO A 230 -2.82 -17.33 12.46
N SER A 231 -2.73 -18.41 11.70
CA SER A 231 -2.01 -19.63 12.07
C SER A 231 -0.91 -19.92 11.06
N LYS A 232 0.10 -20.68 11.48
CA LYS A 232 1.20 -21.11 10.61
C LYS A 232 0.67 -21.83 9.37
N GLU A 233 -0.27 -22.75 9.54
CA GLU A 233 -0.90 -23.50 8.43
C GLU A 233 -1.56 -22.58 7.41
N ILE A 234 -2.34 -21.58 7.85
CA ILE A 234 -3.02 -20.66 6.94
C ILE A 234 -1.98 -19.84 6.14
N VAL A 235 -0.93 -19.34 6.80
CA VAL A 235 0.12 -18.56 6.14
C VAL A 235 0.92 -19.42 5.15
N GLU A 236 1.25 -20.67 5.51
CA GLU A 236 1.91 -21.63 4.61
C GLU A 236 1.05 -21.99 3.41
N ARG A 237 -0.26 -22.19 3.58
CA ARG A 237 -1.21 -22.42 2.48
C ARG A 237 -1.35 -21.21 1.56
N PHE A 238 -1.31 -20.01 2.13
CA PHE A 238 -1.33 -18.77 1.36
C PHE A 238 -0.12 -18.71 0.43
N ILE A 239 1.09 -18.89 0.96
CA ILE A 239 2.33 -18.85 0.18
C ILE A 239 2.47 -20.06 -0.76
N GLY A 240 2.13 -21.27 -0.33
CA GLY A 240 2.28 -22.48 -1.12
C GLY A 240 3.76 -22.76 -1.46
N ASP A 241 4.08 -22.83 -2.75
CA ASP A 241 5.42 -23.14 -3.25
C ASP A 241 6.33 -21.91 -3.39
N ASN A 242 5.76 -20.71 -3.58
CA ASN A 242 6.52 -19.46 -3.67
C ASN A 242 5.71 -18.22 -3.26
N SER A 243 6.42 -17.18 -2.80
CA SER A 243 5.88 -15.90 -2.33
C SER A 243 5.48 -14.93 -3.45
N TYR A 244 5.83 -15.22 -4.71
CA TYR A 244 5.84 -14.25 -5.80
C TYR A 244 4.48 -13.54 -5.96
N GLY A 245 4.47 -12.24 -5.70
CA GLY A 245 3.27 -11.38 -5.73
C GLY A 245 2.19 -11.67 -4.67
N LYS A 246 2.29 -12.77 -3.92
CA LYS A 246 1.32 -13.14 -2.87
C LYS A 246 1.46 -12.24 -1.64
N ILE A 247 2.68 -11.93 -1.21
CA ILE A 247 2.89 -10.97 -0.11
C ILE A 247 2.25 -9.62 -0.46
N ALA A 248 2.40 -9.18 -1.72
CA ALA A 248 1.79 -7.94 -2.20
C ALA A 248 0.25 -7.98 -2.16
N ALA A 249 -0.38 -9.13 -2.44
CA ALA A 249 -1.82 -9.31 -2.32
C ALA A 249 -2.31 -9.25 -0.86
N LEU A 250 -1.45 -9.59 0.10
CA LEU A 250 -1.77 -9.59 1.52
C LEU A 250 -1.73 -8.17 2.13
N ILE A 251 -0.84 -7.29 1.65
CA ILE A 251 -0.65 -5.93 2.21
C ILE A 251 -1.94 -5.14 2.43
N PRO A 252 -2.87 -5.01 1.45
CA PRO A 252 -4.09 -4.20 1.64
C PRO A 252 -4.93 -4.63 2.85
N VAL A 253 -4.92 -5.93 3.15
CA VAL A 253 -5.68 -6.54 4.25
C VAL A 253 -4.94 -6.34 5.57
N LEU A 254 -3.61 -6.47 5.59
CA LEU A 254 -2.81 -6.32 6.81
C LEU A 254 -2.88 -4.91 7.39
N LEU A 255 -3.09 -3.89 6.56
CA LEU A 255 -3.26 -2.51 7.04
C LEU A 255 -4.49 -2.31 7.95
N ARG A 256 -5.39 -3.32 8.05
CA ARG A 256 -6.55 -3.31 8.96
C ARG A 256 -6.37 -4.22 10.17
N HIS A 257 -5.29 -4.99 10.22
CA HIS A 257 -5.01 -5.92 11.30
C HIS A 257 -4.41 -5.22 12.51
N LYS A 258 -4.51 -5.86 13.68
CA LYS A 258 -3.78 -5.45 14.88
C LYS A 258 -2.29 -5.78 14.69
N ASP A 259 -1.40 -4.97 15.26
CA ASP A 259 0.05 -5.18 15.16
C ASP A 259 0.47 -6.61 15.56
N GLN A 260 -0.16 -7.19 16.59
CA GLN A 260 0.10 -8.56 17.05
C GLN A 260 -0.17 -9.63 15.98
N ASP A 261 -1.18 -9.44 15.14
CA ASP A 261 -1.51 -10.38 14.06
C ASP A 261 -0.52 -10.24 12.91
N ILE A 262 -0.10 -9.00 12.60
CA ILE A 262 0.93 -8.73 11.59
C ILE A 262 2.28 -9.33 12.03
N GLU A 263 2.65 -9.17 13.30
CA GLU A 263 3.85 -9.78 13.89
C GLU A 263 3.83 -11.31 13.76
N LYS A 264 2.71 -11.96 14.07
CA LYS A 264 2.54 -13.40 13.90
C LYS A 264 2.71 -13.82 12.45
N ILE A 265 1.99 -13.16 11.52
CA ILE A 265 2.06 -13.45 10.09
C ILE A 265 3.50 -13.30 9.59
N TYR A 266 4.17 -12.19 9.91
CA TYR A 266 5.56 -11.98 9.54
C TYR A 266 6.48 -13.05 10.12
N SER A 267 6.31 -13.41 11.40
CA SER A 267 7.14 -14.46 12.01
C SER A 267 7.00 -15.80 11.31
N TYR A 268 5.78 -16.18 10.89
CA TYR A 268 5.54 -17.39 10.13
C TYR A 268 6.19 -17.31 8.75
N LEU A 269 6.02 -16.19 8.04
CA LEU A 269 6.61 -15.96 6.72
C LEU A 269 8.15 -15.97 6.77
N SER A 270 8.75 -15.27 7.72
CA SER A 270 10.21 -15.21 7.88
C SER A 270 10.84 -16.50 8.38
N SER A 271 10.03 -17.43 8.93
CA SER A 271 10.48 -18.77 9.30
C SER A 271 10.42 -19.79 8.16
N MET A 272 9.88 -19.40 7.00
CA MET A 272 9.82 -20.26 5.82
C MET A 272 11.20 -20.47 5.21
N PRO A 273 11.41 -21.59 4.49
CA PRO A 273 12.59 -21.78 3.65
C PRO A 273 12.83 -20.62 2.68
N GLU A 274 14.10 -20.27 2.45
CA GLU A 274 14.50 -19.12 1.62
C GLU A 274 14.01 -19.25 0.16
N ASP A 275 13.90 -20.45 -0.38
CA ASP A 275 13.35 -20.72 -1.71
C ASP A 275 11.87 -20.35 -1.83
N LYS A 276 11.12 -20.35 -0.72
CA LYS A 276 9.70 -19.98 -0.70
C LYS A 276 9.47 -18.48 -0.54
N ALA A 277 10.33 -17.79 0.19
CA ALA A 277 10.19 -16.36 0.49
C ALA A 277 11.55 -15.63 0.50
N PRO A 278 12.27 -15.61 -0.64
CA PRO A 278 13.64 -15.10 -0.69
C PRO A 278 13.74 -13.62 -0.32
N GLU A 279 12.69 -12.83 -0.60
CA GLU A 279 12.65 -11.40 -0.29
C GLU A 279 12.68 -11.12 1.22
N LEU A 280 12.21 -12.06 2.03
CA LEU A 280 12.20 -11.95 3.49
C LEU A 280 13.51 -12.42 4.12
N ALA A 281 14.21 -13.36 3.48
CA ALA A 281 15.51 -13.84 3.95
C ALA A 281 16.54 -12.71 4.01
N TRP A 282 16.45 -11.72 3.11
CA TRP A 282 17.34 -10.55 3.09
C TRP A 282 17.37 -9.77 4.41
N PHE A 283 16.24 -9.70 5.14
CA PHE A 283 16.17 -9.03 6.45
C PHE A 283 16.85 -9.80 7.58
N ASN A 284 17.13 -11.09 7.38
CA ASN A 284 17.83 -11.95 8.33
C ASN A 284 19.34 -12.02 8.05
N SER A 285 19.78 -11.57 6.87
CA SER A 285 21.21 -11.49 6.54
C SER A 285 21.93 -10.43 7.38
N PRO A 286 23.25 -10.60 7.65
CA PRO A 286 24.02 -9.63 8.42
C PRO A 286 23.87 -8.20 7.88
N SER A 287 23.52 -7.27 8.77
CA SER A 287 23.34 -5.85 8.47
C SER A 287 23.79 -5.01 9.68
N PRO A 288 24.39 -3.83 9.45
CA PRO A 288 24.70 -2.89 10.53
C PRO A 288 23.45 -2.17 11.07
N VAL A 289 22.30 -2.24 10.37
CA VAL A 289 21.03 -1.69 10.85
C VAL A 289 20.15 -2.76 11.49
N GLN A 290 19.36 -2.34 12.48
CA GLN A 290 18.56 -3.23 13.32
C GLN A 290 17.18 -3.48 12.70
N TRP A 291 17.13 -4.24 11.61
CA TRP A 291 15.87 -4.59 10.94
C TRP A 291 14.87 -5.25 11.91
N ASN A 292 15.31 -5.99 12.91
CA ASN A 292 14.42 -6.56 13.94
C ASN A 292 13.59 -5.50 14.71
N LYS A 293 14.00 -4.23 14.73
CA LYS A 293 13.25 -3.12 15.35
C LYS A 293 12.25 -2.44 14.40
N ILE A 294 12.32 -2.72 13.10
CA ILE A 294 11.39 -2.17 12.11
C ILE A 294 10.08 -2.95 12.15
N ASN A 295 8.96 -2.21 12.12
CA ASN A 295 7.62 -2.81 12.12
C ASN A 295 7.50 -3.84 10.99
N PRO A 296 7.03 -5.07 11.28
CA PRO A 296 6.82 -6.11 10.29
C PRO A 296 6.08 -5.68 9.02
N ILE A 297 5.07 -4.81 9.12
CA ILE A 297 4.33 -4.36 7.94
C ILE A 297 5.23 -3.68 6.91
N ILE A 298 6.23 -2.91 7.36
CA ILE A 298 7.16 -2.20 6.49
C ILE A 298 8.04 -3.21 5.74
N LYS A 299 8.49 -4.28 6.41
CA LYS A 299 9.28 -5.33 5.77
C LYS A 299 8.47 -6.11 4.74
N LEU A 300 7.20 -6.38 5.05
CA LEU A 300 6.28 -7.02 4.10
C LEU A 300 6.02 -6.11 2.90
N MET A 301 5.89 -4.79 3.10
CA MET A 301 5.78 -3.82 2.02
C MET A 301 7.04 -3.82 1.12
N LEU A 302 8.22 -3.74 1.72
CA LEU A 302 9.50 -3.82 0.99
C LEU A 302 9.64 -5.14 0.20
N ALA A 303 9.28 -6.27 0.82
CA ALA A 303 9.25 -7.58 0.16
C ALA A 303 8.22 -7.67 -0.97
N SER A 304 7.23 -6.77 -0.96
CA SER A 304 6.22 -6.61 -2.01
C SER A 304 6.58 -5.57 -3.06
N ASP A 305 7.82 -5.09 -3.08
CA ASP A 305 8.29 -4.00 -3.93
C ASP A 305 7.48 -2.69 -3.72
N ILE A 306 7.00 -2.46 -2.50
CA ILE A 306 6.28 -1.25 -2.09
C ILE A 306 7.19 -0.44 -1.16
N PRO A 307 7.65 0.75 -1.59
CA PRO A 307 8.43 1.63 -0.72
C PRO A 307 7.66 2.04 0.54
N PRO A 308 8.35 2.20 1.68
CA PRO A 308 7.74 2.61 2.93
C PRO A 308 7.21 4.05 2.87
N SER A 309 6.08 4.29 3.52
CA SER A 309 5.53 5.63 3.76
C SER A 309 5.02 5.70 5.21
N PRO A 310 5.61 6.55 6.09
CA PRO A 310 6.67 7.51 5.82
C PRO A 310 8.04 6.86 5.49
N PRO A 311 8.99 7.62 4.91
CA PRO A 311 10.34 7.14 4.67
C PRO A 311 11.04 6.63 5.94
N LEU A 312 11.92 5.66 5.77
CA LEU A 312 12.76 5.13 6.85
C LEU A 312 13.88 6.12 7.23
N PRO A 313 14.52 5.95 8.41
CA PRO A 313 15.74 6.67 8.74
C PRO A 313 16.84 6.43 7.70
N ILE A 314 17.75 7.40 7.54
CA ILE A 314 18.74 7.41 6.47
C ILE A 314 19.60 6.14 6.45
N GLU A 315 19.95 5.58 7.60
CA GLU A 315 20.77 4.37 7.72
C GLU A 315 20.10 3.17 7.06
N TYR A 316 18.78 3.04 7.19
CA TYR A 316 18.01 1.98 6.54
C TYR A 316 17.90 2.22 5.04
N ASN A 317 17.74 3.47 4.58
CA ASN A 317 17.74 3.77 3.15
C ASN A 317 19.10 3.45 2.51
N ILE A 318 20.21 3.74 3.19
CA ILE A 318 21.55 3.35 2.70
C ILE A 318 21.64 1.84 2.56
N ASP A 319 21.17 1.09 3.56
CA ASP A 319 21.16 -0.37 3.51
C ASP A 319 20.29 -0.93 2.37
N LEU A 320 19.14 -0.27 2.12
CA LEU A 320 18.23 -0.59 1.01
C LEU A 320 18.82 -0.36 -0.38
N LEU A 321 19.94 0.35 -0.54
CA LEU A 321 20.65 0.40 -1.83
C LEU A 321 21.14 -0.97 -2.30
N SER A 322 21.32 -1.92 -1.37
CA SER A 322 21.68 -3.30 -1.67
C SER A 322 20.46 -4.23 -1.82
N TYR A 323 19.24 -3.72 -1.68
CA TYR A 323 18.02 -4.53 -1.70
C TYR A 323 17.76 -5.15 -3.08
N PRO A 324 17.22 -6.38 -3.20
CA PRO A 324 17.04 -7.05 -4.49
C PRO A 324 16.12 -6.31 -5.47
N GLN A 325 15.11 -5.60 -4.97
CA GLN A 325 14.10 -4.98 -5.82
C GLN A 325 14.45 -3.56 -6.29
N PRO A 326 14.40 -3.26 -7.61
CA PRO A 326 14.79 -1.96 -8.15
C PRO A 326 13.93 -0.79 -7.65
N SER A 327 12.62 -0.96 -7.46
CA SER A 327 11.76 0.14 -7.05
C SER A 327 12.11 0.61 -5.63
N VAL A 328 12.38 -0.33 -4.73
CA VAL A 328 12.87 -0.07 -3.37
C VAL A 328 14.22 0.66 -3.40
N ARG A 329 15.17 0.20 -4.23
CA ARG A 329 16.47 0.89 -4.36
C ARG A 329 16.32 2.32 -4.86
N ASN A 330 15.48 2.54 -5.88
CA ASN A 330 15.27 3.87 -6.46
C ASN A 330 14.57 4.82 -5.47
N ALA A 331 13.62 4.31 -4.67
CA ALA A 331 13.04 5.06 -3.58
C ALA A 331 14.11 5.45 -2.56
N ALA A 332 14.95 4.50 -2.14
CA ALA A 332 16.06 4.78 -1.22
C ALA A 332 17.04 5.83 -1.74
N VAL A 333 17.41 5.80 -3.03
CA VAL A 333 18.23 6.85 -3.68
C VAL A 333 17.56 8.22 -3.57
N SER A 334 16.24 8.27 -3.78
CA SER A 334 15.48 9.52 -3.75
C SER A 334 15.45 10.11 -2.34
N GLU A 335 15.33 9.28 -1.31
CA GLU A 335 15.44 9.69 0.09
C GLU A 335 16.86 10.15 0.43
N ILE A 336 17.90 9.38 0.07
CA ILE A 336 19.30 9.75 0.36
C ILE A 336 19.66 11.11 -0.27
N LYS A 337 19.18 11.40 -1.48
CA LYS A 337 19.39 12.68 -2.17
C LYS A 337 18.81 13.88 -1.41
N GLN A 338 17.74 13.69 -0.63
CA GLN A 338 17.14 14.77 0.16
C GLN A 338 18.00 15.11 1.38
N TYR A 339 18.66 14.11 2.00
CA TYR A 339 19.42 14.29 3.23
C TYR A 339 20.92 14.58 2.99
N VAL A 340 21.49 14.07 1.90
CA VAL A 340 22.92 14.19 1.63
C VAL A 340 23.14 14.97 0.32
N PRO A 341 23.49 16.27 0.40
CA PRO A 341 23.70 17.09 -0.79
C PRO A 341 24.98 16.70 -1.54
N GLY A 342 25.01 16.99 -2.83
CA GLY A 342 26.20 16.86 -3.69
C GLY A 342 26.28 15.54 -4.45
N ASN A 343 27.50 15.05 -4.66
CA ASN A 343 27.78 13.88 -5.50
C ASN A 343 27.44 12.53 -4.85
N VAL A 344 27.09 12.50 -3.55
CA VAL A 344 26.70 11.26 -2.86
C VAL A 344 25.44 10.65 -3.48
N GLY A 345 24.49 11.48 -3.92
CA GLY A 345 23.28 11.01 -4.60
C GLY A 345 23.56 10.29 -5.93
N GLU A 346 24.58 10.71 -6.66
CA GLU A 346 24.97 10.04 -7.91
C GLU A 346 25.75 8.75 -7.65
N VAL A 347 26.54 8.69 -6.58
CA VAL A 347 27.15 7.43 -6.11
C VAL A 347 26.07 6.45 -5.65
N ALA A 348 25.08 6.90 -4.87
CA ALA A 348 23.95 6.06 -4.45
C ALA A 348 23.17 5.51 -5.66
N LYS A 349 22.98 6.33 -6.70
CA LYS A 349 22.35 5.90 -7.96
C LYS A 349 23.16 4.80 -8.65
N PHE A 350 24.47 4.97 -8.77
CA PHE A 350 25.36 3.93 -9.32
C PHE A 350 25.26 2.61 -8.54
N ILE A 351 25.24 2.68 -7.21
CA ILE A 351 25.06 1.49 -6.35
C ILE A 351 23.69 0.84 -6.63
N ALA A 352 22.62 1.63 -6.73
CA ALA A 352 21.28 1.11 -7.01
C ALA A 352 21.14 0.39 -8.37
N GLU A 353 22.05 0.61 -9.31
CA GLU A 353 22.05 -0.08 -10.61
C GLU A 353 22.58 -1.52 -10.56
N ARG A 354 23.20 -1.95 -9.44
CA ARG A 354 23.85 -3.27 -9.26
C ARG A 354 24.87 -3.61 -10.36
N SER A 355 25.50 -2.60 -10.96
CA SER A 355 26.60 -2.75 -11.92
C SER A 355 27.99 -2.77 -11.25
N HIS A 356 28.00 -3.21 -9.98
CA HIS A 356 29.14 -3.19 -9.06
C HIS A 356 29.23 -4.52 -8.30
N ASN A 357 30.41 -4.77 -7.74
CA ASN A 357 30.78 -5.92 -6.91
C ASN A 357 30.80 -5.59 -5.41
N LEU A 358 30.53 -4.34 -5.02
CA LEU A 358 30.45 -3.94 -3.60
C LEU A 358 29.43 -4.79 -2.81
N THR A 359 29.88 -5.29 -1.67
CA THR A 359 29.07 -5.94 -0.65
C THR A 359 28.17 -4.94 0.09
N ARG A 360 27.16 -5.46 0.79
CA ARG A 360 26.25 -4.67 1.64
C ARG A 360 27.00 -3.82 2.66
N GLN A 361 28.04 -4.36 3.29
CA GLN A 361 28.85 -3.64 4.28
C GLN A 361 29.68 -2.52 3.63
N GLU A 362 30.28 -2.78 2.47
CA GLU A 362 31.03 -1.78 1.72
C GLU A 362 30.14 -0.65 1.21
N ILE A 363 28.92 -0.93 0.77
CA ILE A 363 27.94 0.08 0.36
C ILE A 363 27.65 1.04 1.52
N ILE A 364 27.38 0.50 2.71
CA ILE A 364 27.06 1.30 3.88
C ILE A 364 28.27 2.10 4.31
N GLY A 365 29.44 1.46 4.42
CA GLY A 365 30.70 2.12 4.73
C GLY A 365 31.04 3.24 3.74
N LEU A 366 30.78 3.04 2.45
CA LEU A 366 31.00 4.03 1.40
C LEU A 366 30.09 5.24 1.61
N ILE A 367 28.78 5.05 1.69
CA ILE A 367 27.86 6.19 1.82
C ILE A 367 28.09 6.93 3.14
N THR A 368 28.35 6.22 4.24
CA THR A 368 28.72 6.85 5.52
C THR A 368 29.99 7.67 5.38
N THR A 369 31.05 7.13 4.76
CA THR A 369 32.31 7.83 4.51
C THR A 369 32.11 9.10 3.69
N LEU A 370 31.31 9.02 2.63
CA LEU A 370 31.06 10.14 1.73
C LEU A 370 30.15 11.22 2.34
N SER A 371 29.31 10.84 3.31
CA SER A 371 28.38 11.74 3.99
C SER A 371 28.99 12.42 5.21
N TYR A 372 30.02 11.81 5.81
CA TYR A 372 30.71 12.37 6.96
C TYR A 372 31.55 13.60 6.58
N ARG A 373 31.47 14.64 7.42
CA ARG A 373 32.22 15.90 7.29
C ARG A 373 32.77 16.27 8.66
N GLY A 374 34.05 16.03 8.88
CA GLY A 374 34.71 16.28 10.16
C GLY A 374 36.19 15.94 10.16
N GLU A 375 36.83 16.13 11.33
CA GLU A 375 38.27 15.92 11.50
C GLU A 375 38.73 14.48 11.19
N LYS A 376 37.80 13.52 11.23
CA LYS A 376 38.06 12.10 10.98
C LYS A 376 37.76 11.63 9.55
N ASP A 377 37.45 12.53 8.61
CA ASP A 377 37.10 12.16 7.22
C ASP A 377 38.16 11.27 6.58
N LEU A 378 39.44 11.60 6.74
CA LEU A 378 40.55 10.82 6.20
C LEU A 378 40.64 9.42 6.81
N PHE A 379 40.31 9.27 8.10
CA PHE A 379 40.33 7.99 8.80
C PHE A 379 39.20 7.08 8.28
N TYR A 380 37.99 7.61 8.13
CA TYR A 380 36.87 6.83 7.58
C TYR A 380 37.12 6.44 6.11
N ALA A 381 37.67 7.37 5.32
CA ALA A 381 38.07 7.06 3.94
C ALA A 381 39.10 5.92 3.90
N ALA A 382 40.17 6.02 4.68
CA ALA A 382 41.18 4.96 4.75
C ALA A 382 40.57 3.62 5.19
N SER A 383 39.74 3.63 6.25
CA SER A 383 39.08 2.43 6.76
C SER A 383 38.16 1.75 5.74
N TRP A 384 37.56 2.51 4.81
CA TRP A 384 36.78 1.90 3.73
C TRP A 384 37.68 1.19 2.71
N PHE A 385 38.81 1.79 2.34
CA PHE A 385 39.77 1.14 1.43
C PHE A 385 40.48 -0.07 2.07
N ASP A 386 40.58 -0.12 3.39
CA ASP A 386 41.08 -1.30 4.13
C ASP A 386 40.17 -2.54 3.98
N SER A 387 38.93 -2.37 3.49
CA SER A 387 38.05 -3.49 3.13
C SER A 387 38.34 -4.10 1.75
N GLU A 388 39.34 -3.58 1.03
CA GLU A 388 39.78 -4.04 -0.29
C GLU A 388 38.66 -4.07 -1.35
N PRO A 389 37.94 -2.96 -1.58
CA PRO A 389 36.85 -2.91 -2.53
C PRO A 389 37.33 -3.16 -3.97
N ASP A 390 36.45 -3.69 -4.82
CA ASP A 390 36.76 -3.91 -6.23
C ASP A 390 37.31 -2.63 -6.90
N PRO A 391 38.51 -2.67 -7.51
CA PRO A 391 39.17 -1.46 -7.98
C PRO A 391 38.50 -0.86 -9.23
N ASP A 392 37.76 -1.64 -10.02
CA ASP A 392 36.98 -1.11 -11.14
C ASP A 392 35.75 -0.34 -10.62
N ASP A 393 35.17 -0.73 -9.48
CA ASP A 393 34.13 0.05 -8.81
C ASP A 393 34.66 1.33 -8.18
N VAL A 394 35.83 1.28 -7.54
CA VAL A 394 36.53 2.48 -7.04
C VAL A 394 36.74 3.49 -8.17
N LEU A 395 37.20 3.03 -9.34
CA LEU A 395 37.37 3.89 -10.52
C LEU A 395 36.03 4.55 -10.92
N LYS A 396 34.95 3.78 -11.03
CA LYS A 396 33.62 4.33 -11.38
C LYS A 396 33.17 5.39 -10.38
N ILE A 397 33.34 5.13 -9.08
CA ILE A 397 32.98 6.08 -8.01
C ILE A 397 33.77 7.37 -8.16
N VAL A 398 35.09 7.30 -8.38
CA VAL A 398 35.93 8.49 -8.62
C VAL A 398 35.44 9.29 -9.84
N LEU A 399 35.11 8.60 -10.94
CA LEU A 399 34.63 9.26 -12.17
C LEU A 399 33.29 9.97 -11.95
N ILE A 400 32.39 9.39 -11.15
CA ILE A 400 31.13 10.03 -10.72
C ILE A 400 31.43 11.27 -9.86
N ARG A 401 32.46 11.19 -9.01
CA ARG A 401 32.85 12.23 -8.06
C ARG A 401 33.75 13.32 -8.65
N LYS A 402 33.80 13.50 -9.98
CA LYS A 402 34.66 14.49 -10.67
C LYS A 402 34.52 15.95 -10.22
N THR A 403 33.43 16.32 -9.55
CA THR A 403 33.18 17.67 -9.03
C THR A 403 33.43 17.80 -7.53
N ALA A 404 34.01 16.78 -6.89
CA ALA A 404 34.38 16.84 -5.48
C ALA A 404 35.47 17.90 -5.24
N PRO A 405 35.58 18.43 -4.00
CA PRO A 405 36.66 19.33 -3.62
C PRO A 405 38.06 18.75 -3.89
N LYS A 406 39.05 19.63 -4.08
CA LYS A 406 40.43 19.25 -4.39
C LYS A 406 41.10 18.47 -3.24
N ASP A 407 40.65 18.71 -2.02
CA ASP A 407 41.12 18.13 -0.76
C ASP A 407 40.19 17.01 -0.24
N ASP A 408 39.33 16.45 -1.11
CA ASP A 408 38.42 15.36 -0.75
C ASP A 408 39.19 14.10 -0.29
N PRO A 409 39.09 13.70 1.00
CA PRO A 409 39.90 12.61 1.54
C PRO A 409 39.63 11.26 0.87
N PHE A 410 38.40 11.05 0.40
CA PHE A 410 38.04 9.84 -0.35
C PHE A 410 38.81 9.75 -1.67
N ASN A 411 38.80 10.81 -2.49
CA ASN A 411 39.51 10.81 -3.77
C ASN A 411 41.04 10.67 -3.60
N PHE A 412 41.60 11.27 -2.56
CA PHE A 412 43.02 11.07 -2.21
C PHE A 412 43.33 9.60 -1.91
N GLN A 413 42.51 8.93 -1.08
CA GLN A 413 42.71 7.52 -0.76
C GLN A 413 42.42 6.61 -1.96
N ALA A 414 41.43 6.95 -2.78
CA ALA A 414 41.14 6.23 -4.03
C ALA A 414 42.34 6.24 -4.97
N ALA A 415 43.04 7.37 -5.09
CA ALA A 415 44.26 7.46 -5.90
C ALA A 415 45.37 6.52 -5.40
N ARG A 416 45.58 6.46 -4.08
CA ARG A 416 46.56 5.57 -3.45
C ARG A 416 46.17 4.10 -3.58
N TYR A 417 44.89 3.80 -3.45
CA TYR A 417 44.37 2.45 -3.61
C TYR A 417 44.56 1.97 -5.05
N LEU A 418 44.13 2.77 -6.03
CA LEU A 418 44.26 2.46 -7.46
C LEU A 418 45.72 2.41 -7.93
N SER A 419 46.65 3.15 -7.31
CA SER A 419 48.07 3.03 -7.68
C SER A 419 48.69 1.69 -7.29
N ASN A 420 48.13 1.03 -6.27
CA ASN A 420 48.65 -0.20 -5.69
C ASN A 420 47.87 -1.45 -6.13
N THR A 421 46.83 -1.29 -6.94
CA THR A 421 45.93 -2.37 -7.37
C THR A 421 45.89 -2.46 -8.90
N ALA A 422 45.47 -3.62 -9.41
CA ALA A 422 45.25 -3.83 -10.83
C ALA A 422 43.81 -3.45 -11.21
N TRP A 423 43.67 -2.54 -12.17
CA TRP A 423 42.39 -2.08 -12.69
C TRP A 423 42.50 -1.77 -14.18
N LYS A 424 41.35 -1.70 -14.86
CA LYS A 424 41.27 -1.40 -16.28
C LYS A 424 40.46 -0.14 -16.51
N ALA A 425 40.91 0.68 -17.46
CA ALA A 425 40.17 1.84 -17.90
C ALA A 425 40.19 1.97 -19.41
N SER A 426 39.04 2.40 -19.95
CA SER A 426 38.97 2.86 -21.32
C SER A 426 39.72 4.19 -21.47
N TYR A 427 40.07 4.53 -22.72
CA TYR A 427 40.67 5.83 -23.01
C TYR A 427 39.79 7.00 -22.53
N GLU A 428 38.46 6.89 -22.66
CA GLU A 428 37.54 7.92 -22.18
C GLU A 428 37.53 8.05 -20.65
N ASN A 429 37.64 6.93 -19.92
CA ASN A 429 37.80 6.96 -18.47
C ASN A 429 39.11 7.66 -18.06
N LEU A 430 40.22 7.37 -18.75
CA LEU A 430 41.51 8.03 -18.50
C LEU A 430 41.45 9.53 -18.80
N LYS A 431 40.76 9.95 -19.87
CA LYS A 431 40.55 11.38 -20.16
C LYS A 431 39.76 12.08 -19.06
N MET A 432 38.70 11.46 -18.56
CA MET A 432 37.90 12.00 -17.46
C MET A 432 38.71 12.09 -16.16
N MET A 433 39.55 11.08 -15.88
CA MET A 433 40.42 11.06 -14.70
C MET A 433 41.58 12.07 -14.80
N ALA A 434 42.10 12.32 -16.00
CA ALA A 434 43.15 13.30 -16.27
C ALA A 434 42.74 14.76 -16.05
N ILE A 435 41.44 15.05 -15.95
CA ILE A 435 40.94 16.40 -15.60
C ILE A 435 40.38 16.47 -14.17
N HIS A 436 40.54 15.41 -13.38
CA HIS A 436 40.00 15.32 -12.03
C HIS A 436 40.67 16.32 -11.07
N PRO A 437 39.97 16.91 -10.07
CA PRO A 437 40.55 17.89 -9.13
C PRO A 437 41.73 17.36 -8.32
N GLU A 438 41.68 16.10 -7.90
CA GLU A 438 42.76 15.39 -7.18
C GLU A 438 44.00 15.14 -8.07
N PRO A 439 45.17 15.74 -7.75
CA PRO A 439 46.40 15.59 -8.54
C PRO A 439 46.89 14.15 -8.70
N LEU A 440 46.78 13.30 -7.68
CA LEU A 440 47.26 11.91 -7.76
C LEU A 440 46.47 11.09 -8.79
N LEU A 441 45.16 11.33 -8.89
CA LEU A 441 44.32 10.69 -9.91
C LEU A 441 44.72 11.14 -11.31
N ARG A 442 45.01 12.44 -11.52
CA ARG A 442 45.52 12.91 -12.83
C ARG A 442 46.85 12.26 -13.18
N ALA A 443 47.80 12.23 -12.24
CA ALA A 443 49.11 11.60 -12.44
C ALA A 443 48.97 10.13 -12.83
N LEU A 444 48.11 9.40 -12.12
CA LEU A 444 47.82 8.00 -12.40
C LEU A 444 47.19 7.82 -13.80
N ALA A 445 46.29 8.72 -14.21
CA ALA A 445 45.67 8.67 -15.54
C ALA A 445 46.72 8.84 -16.64
N TYR A 446 47.60 9.83 -16.51
CA TYR A 446 48.67 10.05 -17.49
C TYR A 446 49.63 8.86 -17.58
N SER A 447 49.97 8.24 -16.45
CA SER A 447 50.86 7.07 -16.44
C SER A 447 50.32 5.84 -17.16
N LYS A 448 49.00 5.76 -17.35
CA LYS A 448 48.31 4.65 -18.05
C LYS A 448 48.05 4.95 -19.53
N LEU A 449 48.30 6.16 -19.99
CA LEU A 449 48.16 6.52 -21.40
C LEU A 449 49.39 6.06 -22.18
N ASP A 450 49.17 5.19 -23.16
CA ASP A 450 50.19 4.73 -24.11
C ASP A 450 50.62 5.84 -25.10
N PRO A 451 51.87 6.32 -25.07
CA PRO A 451 52.36 7.36 -25.99
C PRO A 451 52.55 6.87 -27.43
N ASP A 452 52.60 5.56 -27.69
CA ASP A 452 52.68 4.99 -29.03
C ASP A 452 51.33 5.03 -29.76
N ASN A 453 50.23 5.10 -28.99
CA ASN A 453 48.90 5.34 -29.53
C ASN A 453 48.73 6.82 -29.96
N PRO A 454 48.45 7.11 -31.25
CA PRO A 454 48.33 8.48 -31.74
C PRO A 454 47.26 9.33 -31.04
N ALA A 455 46.15 8.71 -30.60
CA ALA A 455 45.07 9.43 -29.92
C ALA A 455 45.52 9.87 -28.51
N HIS A 456 46.14 8.97 -27.77
CA HIS A 456 46.67 9.23 -26.44
C HIS A 456 47.79 10.28 -26.48
N LEU A 457 48.71 10.18 -27.44
CA LEU A 457 49.78 11.16 -27.61
C LEU A 457 49.24 12.58 -27.88
N ARG A 458 48.22 12.70 -28.73
CA ARG A 458 47.55 14.00 -28.98
C ARG A 458 46.97 14.56 -27.69
N PHE A 459 46.33 13.72 -26.89
CA PHE A 459 45.78 14.13 -25.60
C PHE A 459 46.87 14.54 -24.60
N LEU A 460 47.95 13.77 -24.45
CA LEU A 460 49.09 14.11 -23.58
C LEU A 460 49.69 15.47 -23.96
N LYS A 461 49.90 15.73 -25.25
CA LYS A 461 50.40 17.02 -25.76
C LYS A 461 49.43 18.17 -25.46
N ALA A 462 48.12 17.93 -25.55
CA ALA A 462 47.10 18.92 -25.23
C ALA A 462 47.01 19.22 -23.72
N MET A 463 47.25 18.22 -22.87
CA MET A 463 47.17 18.36 -21.41
C MET A 463 48.42 18.98 -20.77
N LEU A 464 49.61 18.81 -21.38
CA LEU A 464 50.87 19.37 -20.90
C LEU A 464 50.82 20.88 -20.54
N PRO A 465 50.28 21.79 -21.38
CA PRO A 465 50.23 23.21 -21.04
C PRO A 465 49.23 23.53 -19.92
N VAL A 466 48.15 22.76 -19.78
CA VAL A 466 47.02 23.04 -18.88
C VAL A 466 47.12 22.37 -17.51
N GLU A 467 47.95 21.34 -17.35
CA GLU A 467 48.11 20.65 -16.05
C GLU A 467 48.61 21.62 -14.96
N PRO A 468 47.92 21.83 -13.84
CA PRO A 468 48.35 22.79 -12.83
C PRO A 468 49.61 22.39 -12.05
N SER A 469 49.93 21.10 -11.95
CA SER A 469 51.07 20.62 -11.15
C SER A 469 52.38 20.58 -11.97
N PRO A 470 53.43 21.33 -11.57
CA PRO A 470 54.74 21.29 -12.24
C PRO A 470 55.37 19.90 -12.28
N ALA A 471 55.21 19.11 -11.21
CA ALA A 471 55.74 17.75 -11.13
C ALA A 471 55.05 16.80 -12.13
N ILE A 472 53.73 16.93 -12.29
CA ILE A 472 52.97 16.14 -13.26
C ILE A 472 53.31 16.59 -14.69
N LYS A 473 53.45 17.89 -14.95
CA LYS A 473 53.92 18.41 -16.26
C LYS A 473 55.24 17.76 -16.68
N LYS A 474 56.22 17.70 -15.78
CA LYS A 474 57.52 17.07 -16.05
C LYS A 474 57.37 15.57 -16.38
N SER A 475 56.43 14.89 -15.72
CA SER A 475 56.15 13.48 -15.96
C SER A 475 55.50 13.26 -17.32
N ILE A 476 54.53 14.09 -17.72
CA ILE A 476 53.90 14.06 -19.05
C ILE A 476 54.95 14.33 -20.14
N ASP A 477 55.78 15.35 -19.98
CA ASP A 477 56.85 15.70 -20.94
C ASP A 477 57.86 14.55 -21.10
N SER A 478 58.21 13.87 -20.00
CA SER A 478 59.08 12.69 -20.03
C SER A 478 58.44 11.52 -20.79
N LEU A 479 57.16 11.24 -20.55
CA LEU A 479 56.41 10.20 -21.28
C LEU A 479 56.35 10.49 -22.79
N ILE A 480 56.12 11.75 -23.18
CA ILE A 480 56.07 12.16 -24.58
C ILE A 480 57.44 11.98 -25.27
N LYS A 481 58.55 12.23 -24.54
CA LYS A 481 59.93 12.16 -25.04
C LYS A 481 60.53 10.75 -25.06
N GLN A 482 59.92 9.79 -24.39
CA GLN A 482 60.38 8.38 -24.39
C GLN A 482 60.01 7.63 -25.69
N ARG A 483 59.19 8.25 -26.54
CA ARG A 483 59.01 7.89 -27.95
C ARG A 483 60.11 8.49 -28.80
#